data_AF-A0A9X3C1B4-F1
#
_entry.id   AF-A0A9X3C1B4-F1
#
_cell.length_a   1.000
_cell.length_b   1.000
_cell.length_c   1.000
_cell.angle_alpha   90.00
_cell.angle_beta   90.00
_cell.angle_gamma   90.00
#
_symmetry.space_group_name_H-M   'P 1'
#
loop_
_entity.id
_entity.type
_entity.pdbx_description
1 polymer ?
#
loop_
_entity_poly.entity_id
_entity_poly.type
_entity_poly.pdbx_seq_one_letter_code
_entity_poly.pdbx_strand_id
1 'polypeptide(L)'
;MIEHLHPRITENKDWATLLFVLCFAVIAITKSIYESRFGDFTKLIFSDKYAKIYRDSSHIKSGFTIALFFLQIISFAFFIQLTLSSFGYASKTDWVLYIQIVTLLAFFILSKYLVEKIVATSFNIDEFIEHFNLQKVTYRAYIGILILPINAILFYYDDISKNVPLTILAISLCISLFSYFISIKTYQNVILSKLFYFILYLCTLEIAPYYFIYYWFTKGRA
;
A
#
# COMPACT_ATOMS: atom_id res chain seq x y z
N MET A 1 45.98 31.22 -3.37
CA MET A 1 44.58 31.13 -3.85
C MET A 1 44.06 29.79 -3.38
N ILE A 2 43.35 29.77 -2.25
CA ILE A 2 42.84 28.53 -1.67
C ILE A 2 41.59 28.17 -2.48
N GLU A 3 41.70 27.12 -3.27
CA GLU A 3 40.59 26.58 -4.05
C GLU A 3 39.60 25.97 -3.06
N HIS A 4 38.50 26.67 -2.81
CA HIS A 4 37.38 26.17 -2.04
C HIS A 4 36.74 25.04 -2.84
N LEU A 5 37.20 23.81 -2.59
CA LEU A 5 36.58 22.60 -3.09
C LEU A 5 35.19 22.51 -2.42
N HIS A 6 34.16 23.00 -3.10
CA HIS A 6 32.79 22.68 -2.74
C HIS A 6 32.66 21.16 -2.84
N PRO A 7 32.40 20.43 -1.74
CA PRO A 7 32.06 19.03 -1.86
C PRO A 7 30.81 18.96 -2.72
N ARG A 8 30.95 18.45 -3.95
CA ARG A 8 29.81 18.09 -4.78
C ARG A 8 29.17 16.93 -4.03
N ILE A 9 28.21 17.22 -3.16
CA ILE A 9 27.33 16.21 -2.59
C ILE A 9 26.57 15.66 -3.79
N THR A 10 27.14 14.65 -4.44
CA THR A 10 26.46 13.88 -5.46
C THR A 10 25.34 13.17 -4.73
N GLU A 11 24.15 13.78 -4.74
CA GLU A 11 22.93 13.09 -4.35
C GLU A 11 22.89 11.77 -5.13
N ASN A 12 23.08 10.65 -4.45
CA ASN A 12 23.07 9.34 -5.09
C ASN A 12 21.61 9.02 -5.46
N LYS A 13 21.23 9.32 -6.69
CA LYS A 13 19.88 9.04 -7.24
C LYS A 13 19.80 7.67 -7.91
N ASP A 14 20.94 7.02 -8.14
CA ASP A 14 21.05 5.81 -8.98
C ASP A 14 20.25 4.62 -8.41
N TRP A 15 20.19 4.50 -7.08
CA TRP A 15 19.42 3.46 -6.41
C TRP A 15 17.91 3.57 -6.69
N ALA A 16 17.39 4.81 -6.77
CA ALA A 16 15.97 5.05 -7.03
C ALA A 16 15.62 4.71 -8.48
N THR A 17 16.49 5.09 -9.44
CA THR A 17 16.35 4.70 -10.85
C THR A 17 16.27 3.19 -11.00
N LEU A 18 17.20 2.46 -10.37
CA LEU A 18 17.27 1.01 -10.43
C LEU A 18 15.98 0.38 -9.88
N LEU A 19 15.47 0.88 -8.75
CA LEU A 19 14.21 0.41 -8.16
C LEU A 19 13.00 0.66 -9.07
N PHE A 20 12.89 1.84 -9.69
CA PHE A 20 11.80 2.12 -10.62
C PHE A 20 11.83 1.15 -11.82
N VAL A 21 13.02 0.95 -12.41
CA VAL A 21 13.21 -0.01 -13.51
C VAL A 21 12.81 -1.41 -13.07
N LEU A 22 13.22 -1.84 -11.88
CA LEU A 22 12.86 -3.13 -11.31
C LEU A 22 11.34 -3.26 -11.13
N CYS A 23 10.66 -2.23 -10.62
CA CYS A 23 9.19 -2.25 -10.49
C CYS A 23 8.49 -2.38 -11.85
N PHE A 24 8.91 -1.60 -12.85
CA PHE A 24 8.32 -1.69 -14.19
C PHE A 24 8.59 -3.06 -14.83
N ALA A 25 9.77 -3.64 -14.62
CA ALA A 25 10.08 -4.99 -15.06
C ALA A 25 9.17 -6.03 -14.39
N VAL A 26 8.96 -5.95 -13.07
CA VAL A 26 8.05 -6.85 -12.35
C VAL A 26 6.60 -6.69 -12.84
N ILE A 27 6.14 -5.47 -13.13
CA ILE A 27 4.81 -5.22 -13.72
C ILE A 27 4.71 -5.89 -15.09
N ALA A 28 5.71 -5.71 -15.96
CA ALA A 28 5.72 -6.27 -17.31
C ALA A 28 5.73 -7.81 -17.28
N ILE A 29 6.55 -8.42 -16.43
CA ILE A 29 6.60 -9.87 -16.23
C ILE A 29 5.27 -10.40 -15.70
N THR A 30 4.70 -9.73 -14.69
CA THR A 30 3.42 -10.13 -14.10
C THR A 30 2.29 -10.07 -15.12
N LYS A 31 2.26 -9.00 -15.95
CA LYS A 31 1.32 -8.88 -17.07
C LYS A 31 1.53 -9.99 -18.11
N SER A 32 2.77 -10.32 -18.45
CA SER A 32 3.07 -11.34 -19.46
C SER A 32 2.69 -12.75 -19.02
N ILE A 33 2.89 -13.09 -17.74
CA ILE A 33 2.59 -14.43 -17.20
C ILE A 33 1.08 -14.57 -16.91
N TYR A 34 0.42 -13.51 -16.45
CA TYR A 34 -0.97 -13.54 -15.98
C TYR A 34 -1.87 -12.59 -16.78
N GLU A 35 -1.77 -12.60 -18.10
CA GLU A 35 -2.40 -11.61 -18.98
C GLU A 35 -3.91 -11.42 -18.74
N SER A 36 -4.69 -12.51 -18.73
CA SER A 36 -6.14 -12.44 -18.50
C SER A 36 -6.47 -11.83 -17.13
N ARG A 37 -5.76 -12.26 -16.09
CA ARG A 37 -5.99 -11.79 -14.72
C ARG A 37 -5.54 -10.34 -14.53
N PHE A 38 -4.45 -9.92 -15.17
CA PHE A 38 -4.00 -8.54 -15.17
C PHE A 38 -4.98 -7.64 -15.95
N GLY A 39 -5.55 -8.13 -17.05
CA GLY A 39 -6.60 -7.43 -17.81
C GLY A 39 -7.87 -7.20 -16.99
N ASP A 40 -8.29 -8.17 -16.18
CA ASP A 40 -9.40 -7.99 -15.25
C ASP A 40 -9.01 -7.05 -14.08
N PHE A 41 -7.77 -7.15 -13.57
CA PHE A 41 -7.25 -6.31 -12.49
C PHE A 41 -7.18 -4.82 -12.87
N THR A 42 -6.75 -4.50 -14.09
CA THR A 42 -6.70 -3.10 -14.56
C THR A 42 -8.08 -2.44 -14.63
N LYS A 43 -9.14 -3.25 -14.80
CA LYS A 43 -10.54 -2.81 -14.86
C LYS A 43 -11.21 -2.72 -13.49
N LEU A 44 -10.48 -2.89 -12.38
CA LEU A 44 -11.05 -2.91 -11.02
C LEU A 44 -11.81 -1.63 -10.63
N ILE A 45 -11.43 -0.45 -11.17
CA ILE A 45 -12.19 0.81 -10.95
C ILE A 45 -13.55 0.77 -11.66
N PHE A 46 -13.61 0.16 -12.84
CA PHE A 46 -14.77 0.24 -13.73
C PHE A 46 -15.68 -0.99 -13.64
N SER A 47 -15.19 -2.10 -13.10
CA SER A 47 -15.88 -3.37 -13.10
C SER A 47 -15.57 -4.22 -11.87
N ASP A 48 -16.63 -4.66 -11.20
CA ASP A 48 -16.56 -5.66 -10.12
C ASP A 48 -16.18 -7.06 -10.62
N LYS A 49 -15.95 -7.23 -11.94
CA LYS A 49 -15.66 -8.53 -12.56
C LYS A 49 -14.47 -9.22 -11.90
N TYR A 50 -13.40 -8.49 -11.57
CA TYR A 50 -12.25 -9.08 -10.88
C TYR A 50 -12.63 -9.60 -9.48
N ALA A 51 -13.37 -8.80 -8.70
CA ALA A 51 -13.80 -9.17 -7.35
C ALA A 51 -14.78 -10.36 -7.34
N LYS A 52 -15.56 -10.53 -8.43
CA LYS A 52 -16.51 -11.64 -8.58
C LYS A 52 -15.86 -12.93 -9.08
N ILE A 53 -14.93 -12.84 -10.03
CA ILE A 53 -14.31 -14.02 -10.67
C ILE A 53 -13.18 -14.59 -9.82
N TYR A 54 -12.32 -13.74 -9.25
CA TYR A 54 -11.15 -14.19 -8.47
C TYR A 54 -11.43 -14.21 -6.98
N ARG A 55 -12.68 -14.55 -6.62
CA ARG A 55 -13.11 -14.63 -5.22
C ARG A 55 -12.55 -15.85 -4.50
N ASP A 56 -11.77 -16.73 -5.13
CA ASP A 56 -11.21 -17.91 -4.49
C ASP A 56 -9.96 -17.57 -3.63
N SER A 57 -9.88 -18.12 -2.42
CA SER A 57 -8.79 -17.90 -1.47
C SER A 57 -7.47 -18.50 -1.95
N SER A 58 -7.52 -19.49 -2.85
CA SER A 58 -6.34 -20.06 -3.53
C SER A 58 -5.50 -18.99 -4.23
N HIS A 59 -6.15 -17.91 -4.69
CA HIS A 59 -5.49 -16.81 -5.38
C HIS A 59 -4.70 -15.86 -4.46
N ILE A 60 -4.86 -15.91 -3.13
CA ILE A 60 -4.02 -15.13 -2.19
C ILE A 60 -2.57 -15.57 -2.28
N LYS A 61 -2.34 -16.89 -2.36
CA LYS A 61 -1.00 -17.49 -2.39
C LYS A 61 -0.41 -17.56 -3.80
N SER A 62 -1.12 -17.03 -4.80
CA SER A 62 -0.62 -17.02 -6.18
C SER A 62 0.56 -16.06 -6.34
N GLY A 63 1.51 -16.41 -7.21
CA GLY A 63 2.65 -15.55 -7.55
C GLY A 63 2.22 -14.16 -8.04
N PHE A 64 1.04 -14.05 -8.65
CA PHE A 64 0.44 -12.76 -9.04
C PHE A 64 0.20 -11.83 -7.84
N THR A 65 -0.48 -12.31 -6.80
CA THR A 65 -0.80 -11.50 -5.61
C THR A 65 0.47 -11.15 -4.84
N ILE A 66 1.44 -12.05 -4.79
CA ILE A 66 2.75 -11.82 -4.17
C ILE A 66 3.51 -10.71 -4.92
N ALA A 67 3.59 -10.78 -6.25
CA ALA A 67 4.23 -9.74 -7.06
C ALA A 67 3.56 -8.36 -6.88
N LEU A 68 2.23 -8.33 -6.90
CA LEU A 68 1.45 -7.12 -6.62
C LEU A 68 1.69 -6.57 -5.21
N PHE A 69 1.83 -7.45 -4.22
CA PHE A 69 2.16 -7.07 -2.84
C PHE A 69 3.54 -6.42 -2.74
N PHE A 70 4.55 -6.94 -3.43
CA PHE A 70 5.88 -6.30 -3.46
C PHE A 70 5.83 -4.92 -4.13
N LEU A 71 5.15 -4.82 -5.28
CA LEU A 71 4.99 -3.55 -5.99
C LEU A 71 4.28 -2.48 -5.15
N GLN A 72 3.25 -2.87 -4.39
CA GLN A 72 2.52 -1.92 -3.54
C GLN A 72 3.43 -1.37 -2.42
N ILE A 73 4.28 -2.20 -1.81
CA ILE A 73 5.15 -1.78 -0.71
C ILE A 73 6.16 -0.76 -1.20
N ILE A 74 6.83 -1.09 -2.31
CA ILE A 74 7.85 -0.23 -2.91
C ILE A 74 7.25 1.11 -3.31
N SER A 75 6.08 1.10 -3.97
CA SER A 75 5.39 2.31 -4.41
C SER A 75 4.92 3.18 -3.24
N PHE A 76 4.29 2.61 -2.22
CA PHE A 76 3.87 3.39 -1.06
C PHE A 76 5.04 3.93 -0.25
N ALA A 77 6.13 3.18 -0.12
CA ALA A 77 7.33 3.68 0.55
C ALA A 77 7.93 4.89 -0.17
N PHE A 78 8.00 4.86 -1.52
CA PHE A 78 8.44 6.02 -2.31
C PHE A 78 7.53 7.21 -2.09
N PHE A 79 6.22 7.00 -2.14
CA PHE A 79 5.24 8.07 -1.96
C PHE A 79 5.35 8.71 -0.56
N ILE A 80 5.55 7.91 0.48
CA ILE A 80 5.77 8.39 1.85
C ILE A 80 7.05 9.23 1.90
N GLN A 81 8.20 8.73 1.43
CA GLN A 81 9.47 9.47 1.46
C GLN A 81 9.38 10.80 0.71
N LEU A 82 8.78 10.80 -0.50
CA LEU A 82 8.58 12.01 -1.30
C LEU A 82 7.68 13.02 -0.57
N THR A 83 6.64 12.54 0.10
CA THR A 83 5.77 13.39 0.90
C THR A 83 6.54 13.99 2.07
N LEU A 84 7.28 13.20 2.86
CA LEU A 84 8.10 13.74 3.96
C LEU A 84 9.13 14.78 3.47
N SER A 85 9.73 14.54 2.30
CA SER A 85 10.68 15.48 1.70
C SER A 85 10.03 16.79 1.29
N SER A 86 8.81 16.75 0.73
CA SER A 86 8.06 17.97 0.37
C SER A 86 7.75 18.87 1.58
N PHE A 87 7.60 18.28 2.77
CA PHE A 87 7.40 19.02 4.03
C PHE A 87 8.72 19.41 4.74
N GLY A 88 9.87 18.99 4.23
CA GLY A 88 11.18 19.28 4.80
C GLY A 88 11.58 18.39 5.98
N TYR A 89 10.87 17.27 6.22
CA TYR A 89 11.18 16.34 7.32
C TYR A 89 12.18 15.25 6.94
N ALA A 90 12.43 15.04 5.64
CA ALA A 90 13.33 13.99 5.14
C ALA A 90 14.03 14.40 3.85
N SER A 91 15.12 13.72 3.51
CA SER A 91 15.74 13.81 2.18
C SER A 91 15.09 12.81 1.21
N LYS A 92 14.82 13.27 -0.02
CA LYS A 92 14.30 12.43 -1.10
C LYS A 92 15.28 11.33 -1.54
N THR A 93 16.59 11.55 -1.39
CA THR A 93 17.65 10.64 -1.88
C THR A 93 18.27 9.75 -0.81
N ASP A 94 17.79 9.85 0.44
CA ASP A 94 18.27 9.02 1.53
C ASP A 94 17.76 7.57 1.40
N TRP A 95 18.67 6.69 0.99
CA TRP A 95 18.40 5.27 0.81
C TRP A 95 18.21 4.52 2.14
N VAL A 96 18.80 4.99 3.24
CA VAL A 96 18.65 4.36 4.56
C VAL A 96 17.26 4.62 5.09
N LEU A 97 16.81 5.87 5.00
CA LEU A 97 15.44 6.26 5.35
C LEU A 97 14.42 5.51 4.49
N TYR A 98 14.70 5.32 3.19
CA TYR A 98 13.84 4.52 2.31
C TYR A 98 13.68 3.08 2.83
N ILE A 99 14.78 2.40 3.15
CA ILE A 99 14.75 1.02 3.66
C ILE A 99 14.00 0.94 5.00
N GLN A 100 14.16 1.93 5.89
CA GLN A 100 13.40 2.00 7.13
C GLN A 100 11.89 2.13 6.88
N ILE A 101 11.48 2.97 5.94
CA ILE A 101 10.06 3.11 5.56
C ILE A 101 9.54 1.79 4.98
N VAL A 102 10.27 1.17 4.05
CA VAL A 102 9.89 -0.11 3.44
C VAL A 102 9.72 -1.20 4.51
N THR A 103 10.67 -1.33 5.43
CA THR A 103 10.64 -2.37 6.47
C THR A 103 9.51 -2.14 7.46
N LEU A 104 9.30 -0.91 7.93
CA LEU A 104 8.17 -0.55 8.80
C LEU A 104 6.82 -0.80 8.12
N LEU A 105 6.67 -0.40 6.86
CA LEU A 105 5.43 -0.56 6.10
C LEU A 105 5.14 -2.04 5.83
N ALA A 106 6.15 -2.82 5.43
CA ALA A 106 6.03 -4.26 5.23
C ALA A 106 5.65 -4.97 6.53
N PHE A 107 6.33 -4.66 7.63
CA PHE A 107 6.06 -5.23 8.95
C PHE A 107 4.64 -4.90 9.41
N PHE A 108 4.19 -3.65 9.27
CA PHE A 108 2.84 -3.23 9.64
C PHE A 108 1.76 -3.99 8.84
N ILE A 109 1.93 -4.14 7.53
CA ILE A 109 0.93 -4.84 6.70
C ILE A 109 0.92 -6.35 7.00
N LEU A 110 2.10 -6.96 7.17
CA LEU A 110 2.22 -8.40 7.45
C LEU A 110 1.72 -8.76 8.85
N SER A 111 2.12 -7.99 9.86
CA SER A 111 1.62 -8.17 11.24
C SER A 111 0.11 -8.06 11.28
N LYS A 112 -0.48 -7.06 10.62
CA LYS A 112 -1.94 -6.93 10.49
C LYS A 112 -2.54 -8.21 9.89
N TYR A 113 -2.05 -8.65 8.72
CA TYR A 113 -2.54 -9.87 8.08
C TYR A 113 -2.48 -11.11 8.98
N LEU A 114 -1.39 -11.30 9.73
CA LEU A 114 -1.22 -12.45 10.64
C LEU A 114 -2.24 -12.43 11.77
N VAL A 115 -2.47 -11.28 12.40
CA VAL A 115 -3.47 -11.17 13.47
C VAL A 115 -4.87 -11.44 12.92
N GLU A 116 -5.20 -10.91 11.74
CA GLU A 116 -6.49 -11.18 11.09
C GLU A 116 -6.68 -12.67 10.80
N LYS A 117 -5.61 -13.36 10.40
CA LYS A 117 -5.63 -14.80 10.14
C LYS A 117 -5.83 -15.61 11.42
N ILE A 118 -5.15 -15.26 12.53
CA ILE A 118 -5.31 -15.94 13.83
C ILE A 118 -6.76 -15.80 14.33
N VAL A 119 -7.33 -14.59 14.23
CA VAL A 119 -8.72 -14.34 14.60
C VAL A 119 -9.66 -15.16 13.71
N ALA A 120 -9.41 -15.21 12.40
CA ALA A 120 -10.23 -15.98 11.47
C ALA A 120 -10.28 -17.46 11.83
N THR A 121 -9.12 -18.05 12.13
CA THR A 121 -8.99 -19.46 12.51
C THR A 121 -9.63 -19.75 13.86
N SER A 122 -9.49 -18.84 14.83
CA SER A 122 -10.11 -18.99 16.16
C SER A 122 -11.64 -19.04 16.10
N PHE A 123 -12.23 -18.34 15.13
CA PHE A 123 -13.69 -18.24 14.97
C PHE A 123 -14.25 -19.07 13.81
N ASN A 124 -13.44 -19.91 13.15
CA ASN A 124 -13.82 -20.71 11.98
C ASN A 124 -14.47 -19.88 10.86
N ILE A 125 -13.92 -18.68 10.60
CA ILE A 125 -14.35 -17.77 9.53
C ILE A 125 -13.20 -17.49 8.53
N ASP A 126 -12.25 -18.42 8.42
CA ASP A 126 -11.05 -18.32 7.57
C ASP A 126 -11.35 -17.94 6.13
N GLU A 127 -12.29 -18.65 5.49
CA GLU A 127 -12.63 -18.46 4.08
C GLU A 127 -13.13 -17.03 3.83
N PHE A 128 -14.01 -16.54 4.71
CA PHE A 128 -14.53 -15.17 4.63
C PHE A 128 -13.43 -14.12 4.79
N ILE A 129 -12.60 -14.23 5.83
CA ILE A 129 -11.52 -13.27 6.10
C ILE A 129 -10.45 -13.33 5.00
N GLU A 130 -10.15 -14.51 4.46
CA GLU A 130 -9.22 -14.67 3.33
C GLU A 130 -9.73 -13.94 2.09
N HIS A 131 -10.98 -14.13 1.69
CA HIS A 131 -11.57 -13.41 0.55
C HIS A 131 -11.56 -11.90 0.74
N PHE A 132 -11.92 -11.45 1.94
CA PHE A 132 -11.90 -10.04 2.30
C PHE A 132 -10.48 -9.46 2.25
N ASN A 133 -9.49 -10.19 2.73
CA ASN A 133 -8.09 -9.80 2.71
C ASN A 133 -7.50 -9.78 1.29
N LEU A 134 -7.86 -10.74 0.44
CA LEU A 134 -7.49 -10.74 -0.97
C LEU A 134 -7.99 -9.47 -1.67
N GLN A 135 -9.24 -9.11 -1.42
CA GLN A 135 -9.84 -7.91 -1.98
C GLN A 135 -9.12 -6.65 -1.47
N LYS A 136 -8.89 -6.54 -0.16
CA LYS A 136 -8.12 -5.43 0.45
C LYS A 136 -6.73 -5.29 -0.16
N VAL A 137 -5.98 -6.39 -0.30
CA VAL A 137 -4.63 -6.38 -0.92
C VAL A 137 -4.71 -5.98 -2.39
N THR A 138 -5.68 -6.49 -3.14
CA THR A 138 -5.84 -6.16 -4.56
C THR A 138 -6.11 -4.67 -4.77
N TYR A 139 -7.03 -4.06 -4.02
CA TYR A 139 -7.31 -2.63 -4.14
C TYR A 139 -6.10 -1.76 -3.75
N ARG A 140 -5.38 -2.14 -2.69
CA ARG A 140 -4.14 -1.42 -2.30
C ARG A 140 -3.06 -1.53 -3.36
N ALA A 141 -2.84 -2.72 -3.90
CA ALA A 141 -1.86 -2.93 -4.97
C ALA A 141 -2.22 -2.17 -6.24
N TYR A 142 -3.51 -2.07 -6.54
CA TYR A 142 -4.02 -1.28 -7.65
C TYR A 142 -3.67 0.21 -7.49
N ILE A 143 -3.96 0.79 -6.33
CA ILE A 143 -3.57 2.18 -6.01
C ILE A 143 -2.04 2.33 -6.07
N GLY A 144 -1.29 1.37 -5.52
CA GLY A 144 0.17 1.37 -5.56
C GLY A 144 0.74 1.41 -6.99
N ILE A 145 0.17 0.63 -7.90
CA ILE A 145 0.59 0.63 -9.31
C ILE A 145 0.26 1.97 -9.99
N LEU A 146 -0.90 2.58 -9.70
CA LEU A 146 -1.25 3.89 -10.26
C LEU A 146 -0.34 5.02 -9.74
N ILE A 147 0.05 4.96 -8.48
CA ILE A 147 0.94 5.97 -7.86
C ILE A 147 2.39 5.81 -8.33
N LEU A 148 2.82 4.62 -8.73
CA LEU A 148 4.20 4.36 -9.13
C LEU A 148 4.76 5.30 -10.23
N PRO A 149 4.11 5.50 -11.40
CA PRO A 149 4.60 6.44 -12.41
C PRO A 149 4.56 7.89 -11.91
N ILE A 150 3.60 8.23 -11.05
CA ILE A 150 3.50 9.56 -10.43
C ILE A 150 4.70 9.78 -9.50
N ASN A 151 5.09 8.79 -8.70
CA ASN A 151 6.29 8.84 -7.86
C ASN A 151 7.56 9.05 -8.68
N ALA A 152 7.69 8.40 -9.84
CA ALA A 152 8.84 8.59 -10.71
C ALA A 152 8.94 10.06 -11.16
N ILE A 153 7.82 10.66 -11.61
CA ILE A 153 7.78 12.07 -11.98
C ILE A 153 8.10 12.96 -10.77
N LEU A 154 7.52 12.67 -9.61
CA LEU A 154 7.74 13.43 -8.39
C LEU A 154 9.19 13.37 -7.88
N PHE A 155 9.90 12.28 -8.13
CA PHE A 155 11.27 12.09 -7.67
C PHE A 155 12.31 12.88 -8.48
N TYR A 156 12.12 12.98 -9.80
CA TYR A 156 13.08 13.65 -10.69
C TYR A 156 12.79 15.14 -10.91
N TYR A 157 11.59 15.60 -10.60
CA TYR A 157 11.21 16.99 -10.73
C TYR A 157 11.35 17.70 -9.38
N ASP A 158 12.23 18.70 -9.29
CA ASP A 158 12.64 19.30 -8.02
C ASP A 158 11.74 20.46 -7.56
N ASP A 159 11.06 21.15 -8.49
CA ASP A 159 10.22 22.33 -8.21
C ASP A 159 8.73 21.98 -8.00
N ILE A 160 8.43 20.96 -7.20
CA ILE A 160 7.05 20.54 -6.95
C ILE A 160 6.47 21.29 -5.75
N SER A 161 5.32 21.93 -5.97
CA SER A 161 4.54 22.52 -4.89
C SER A 161 4.08 21.45 -3.89
N LYS A 162 4.17 21.75 -2.59
CA LYS A 162 3.70 20.90 -1.48
C LYS A 162 2.24 20.44 -1.64
N ASN A 163 1.44 21.18 -2.40
CA ASN A 163 0.04 20.87 -2.66
C ASN A 163 -0.14 19.62 -3.55
N VAL A 164 0.84 19.28 -4.40
CA VAL A 164 0.76 18.14 -5.32
C VAL A 164 0.76 16.80 -4.58
N PRO A 165 1.77 16.46 -3.75
CA PRO A 165 1.73 15.22 -2.97
C PRO A 165 0.55 15.18 -2.00
N LEU A 166 0.14 16.32 -1.43
CA LEU A 166 -1.05 16.40 -0.57
C LEU A 166 -2.34 16.04 -1.32
N THR A 167 -2.50 16.54 -2.55
CA THR A 167 -3.67 16.24 -3.40
C THR A 167 -3.70 14.77 -3.78
N ILE A 168 -2.55 14.19 -4.14
CA ILE A 168 -2.43 12.75 -4.45
C ILE A 168 -2.78 11.92 -3.21
N LEU A 169 -2.30 12.31 -2.02
CA LEU A 169 -2.63 11.65 -0.76
C LEU A 169 -4.14 11.68 -0.49
N ALA A 170 -4.77 12.84 -0.65
CA ALA A 170 -6.21 13.00 -0.46
C ALA A 170 -7.02 12.12 -1.43
N ILE A 171 -6.66 12.11 -2.72
CA ILE A 171 -7.30 11.26 -3.73
C ILE A 171 -7.12 9.78 -3.40
N SER A 172 -5.90 9.35 -3.05
CA SER A 172 -5.60 7.97 -2.66
C SER A 172 -6.41 7.51 -1.45
N LEU A 173 -6.56 8.38 -0.44
CA LEU A 173 -7.40 8.13 0.73
C LEU A 173 -8.88 8.00 0.35
N CYS A 174 -9.41 8.90 -0.49
CA CYS A 174 -10.79 8.81 -0.97
C CYS A 174 -11.06 7.50 -1.72
N ILE A 175 -10.16 7.10 -2.63
CA ILE A 175 -10.28 5.83 -3.37
C ILE A 175 -10.23 4.64 -2.41
N SER A 176 -9.35 4.69 -1.40
CA SER A 176 -9.22 3.63 -0.40
C SER A 176 -10.50 3.47 0.44
N LEU A 177 -11.07 4.59 0.91
CA LEU A 177 -12.33 4.60 1.67
C LEU A 177 -13.50 4.12 0.82
N PHE A 178 -13.59 4.57 -0.43
CA PHE A 178 -14.62 4.12 -1.35
C PHE A 178 -14.53 2.62 -1.66
N SER A 179 -13.32 2.11 -1.91
CA SER A 179 -13.08 0.68 -2.15
C SER A 179 -13.42 -0.16 -0.91
N TYR A 180 -13.14 0.36 0.28
CA TYR A 180 -13.54 -0.27 1.54
C TYR A 180 -15.06 -0.33 1.71
N PHE A 181 -15.75 0.77 1.39
CA PHE A 181 -17.21 0.83 1.44
C PHE A 181 -17.87 -0.16 0.46
N ILE A 182 -17.37 -0.24 -0.78
CA ILE A 182 -17.82 -1.24 -1.76
C ILE A 182 -17.62 -2.64 -1.20
N SER A 183 -16.43 -2.94 -0.64
CA SER A 183 -16.12 -4.25 -0.09
C SER A 183 -17.09 -4.65 1.03
N ILE A 184 -17.42 -3.73 1.95
CA ILE A 184 -18.44 -3.98 2.98
C ILE A 184 -19.79 -4.29 2.36
N LYS A 185 -20.22 -3.50 1.37
CA LYS A 185 -21.50 -3.67 0.70
C LYS A 185 -21.60 -5.02 -0.03
N THR A 186 -20.51 -5.44 -0.70
CA THR A 186 -20.45 -6.73 -1.41
C THR A 186 -20.58 -7.92 -0.47
N TYR A 187 -20.05 -7.82 0.75
CA TYR A 187 -20.06 -8.92 1.72
C TYR A 187 -21.10 -8.76 2.84
N GLN A 188 -22.01 -7.79 2.73
CA GLN A 188 -22.94 -7.41 3.79
C GLN A 188 -23.75 -8.61 4.33
N ASN A 189 -24.26 -9.49 3.46
CA ASN A 189 -25.06 -10.63 3.90
C ASN A 189 -24.25 -11.66 4.72
N VAL A 190 -22.98 -11.86 4.35
CA VAL A 190 -22.07 -12.76 5.09
C VAL A 190 -21.63 -12.11 6.41
N ILE A 191 -21.35 -10.80 6.38
CA ILE A 191 -21.01 -10.01 7.57
C ILE A 191 -22.17 -10.03 8.58
N LEU A 192 -23.42 -9.83 8.12
CA LEU A 192 -24.61 -9.86 8.99
C LEU A 192 -24.81 -11.23 9.64
N SER A 193 -24.44 -12.32 8.98
CA SER A 193 -24.50 -13.67 9.57
C SER A 193 -23.48 -13.90 10.69
N LYS A 194 -22.42 -13.08 10.75
CA LYS A 194 -21.31 -13.15 11.72
C LYS A 194 -21.01 -11.79 12.35
N LEU A 195 -22.06 -10.98 12.57
CA LEU A 195 -21.99 -9.55 12.90
C LEU A 195 -21.14 -9.26 14.15
N PHE A 196 -21.30 -10.09 15.19
CA PHE A 196 -20.53 -9.95 16.44
C PHE A 196 -19.01 -10.11 16.21
N TYR A 197 -18.60 -11.08 15.40
CA TYR A 197 -17.19 -11.32 15.08
C TYR A 197 -16.61 -10.20 14.21
N PHE A 198 -17.41 -9.66 13.29
CA PHE A 198 -17.00 -8.51 12.48
C PHE A 198 -16.81 -7.25 13.32
N ILE A 199 -17.68 -6.99 14.30
CA ILE A 199 -17.53 -5.87 15.24
C ILE A 199 -16.26 -6.04 16.08
N LEU A 200 -16.02 -7.23 16.64
CA LEU A 200 -14.82 -7.52 17.42
C LEU A 200 -13.54 -7.31 16.58
N TYR A 201 -13.54 -7.79 15.33
CA TYR A 201 -12.48 -7.56 14.36
C TYR A 201 -12.20 -6.06 14.14
N LEU A 202 -13.25 -5.27 13.84
CA LEU A 202 -13.10 -3.84 13.56
C LEU A 202 -12.55 -3.09 14.78
N CYS A 203 -13.10 -3.36 15.96
CA CYS A 203 -12.70 -2.71 17.19
C CYS A 203 -11.24 -3.02 17.56
N THR A 204 -10.83 -4.29 17.53
CA THR A 204 -9.52 -4.71 18.01
C THR A 204 -8.39 -4.47 17.02
N LEU A 205 -8.64 -4.67 15.73
CA LEU A 205 -7.58 -4.78 14.73
C LEU A 205 -7.52 -3.58 13.78
N GLU A 206 -8.66 -2.90 13.60
CA GLU A 206 -8.76 -1.78 12.66
C GLU A 206 -8.90 -0.43 13.37
N ILE A 207 -9.48 -0.35 14.57
CA ILE A 207 -9.68 0.92 15.31
C ILE A 207 -8.68 1.07 16.48
N ALA A 208 -8.47 0.03 17.29
CA ALA A 208 -7.63 0.11 18.49
C ALA A 208 -6.16 0.52 18.21
N PRO A 209 -5.48 0.08 17.13
CA PRO A 209 -4.11 0.51 16.86
C PRO A 209 -4.00 2.02 16.62
N TYR A 210 -4.96 2.62 15.89
CA TYR A 210 -4.96 4.07 15.67
C TYR A 210 -5.27 4.84 16.96
N TYR A 211 -6.16 4.32 17.80
CA TYR A 211 -6.41 4.90 19.11
C TYR A 211 -5.16 4.88 19.99
N PHE A 212 -4.41 3.76 19.99
CA PHE A 212 -3.18 3.64 20.76
C PHE A 212 -2.09 4.60 20.26
N ILE A 213 -1.92 4.73 18.94
CA ILE A 213 -0.99 5.71 18.34
C ILE A 213 -1.38 7.14 18.72
N TYR A 214 -2.66 7.50 18.60
CA TYR A 214 -3.16 8.82 18.99
C TYR A 214 -2.92 9.10 20.49
N TYR A 215 -3.20 8.13 21.35
CA TYR A 215 -2.96 8.24 22.78
C TYR A 215 -1.47 8.42 23.11
N TRP A 216 -0.61 7.67 22.43
CA TRP A 216 0.85 7.78 22.61
C TRP A 216 1.38 9.15 22.16
N PHE A 217 0.91 9.69 21.03
CA PHE A 217 1.32 11.03 20.57
C PHE A 217 0.80 12.17 21.46
N THR A 218 -0.41 12.04 22.00
CA THR A 218 -1.00 13.07 22.86
C THR A 218 -0.40 13.05 24.27
N LYS A 219 -0.07 11.87 24.80
CA LYS A 219 0.48 11.71 26.14
C LYS A 219 2.01 11.72 26.19
N GLY A 220 2.70 11.36 25.11
CA GLY A 220 4.15 11.47 24.97
C GLY A 220 4.68 12.89 24.74
N ARG A 221 3.78 13.88 24.67
CA ARG A 221 4.11 15.33 24.66
C ARG A 221 3.89 16.00 26.03
N ALA A 222 3.61 15.22 27.09
CA ALA A 222 3.50 15.69 28.46
C ALA A 222 4.70 15.23 29.30
#